data_AF-A0AAV5P4A5-F1
#
_entry.id   AF-A0AAV5P4A5-F1
#
_cell.length_a   1.000
_cell.length_b   1.000
_cell.length_c   1.000
_cell.angle_alpha   90.00
_cell.angle_beta   90.00
_cell.angle_gamma   90.00
#
_symmetry.space_group_name_H-M   'P 1'
#
loop_
_entity.id
_entity.type
_entity.pdbx_description
1 polymer ?
#
loop_
_entity_poly.entity_id
_entity_poly.type
_entity_poly.pdbx_seq_one_letter_code
_entity_poly.pdbx_strand_id
1 'polypeptide(L)'
;MRSSARSRTRRSRGSPRRSSSSCRSAPGGRTHGYPSLAVCPVNAAFFALALVDLQGWATFDELGPFAPRSILYVAPPLRHTRFDGRQVVVHDRSETLHEVFAYNLYPGPSAKKGVFSVLLDVGEREGWVTAHASSVRVTTPYENETVIMHEGASGGGKSEMCQDLRRQEDGRILLGTNVVTREPYVITLGETSALAPVTDDMTLCHAALQTGDGRLVVTDAEEGWFVRVDNLTGYGQDAHLERACIHPDVPLVFFNIDGVPDATVLPWEHSLDADGRRCPNPRVVVPRHLLTDVAGPAEVDVRTFGARMPACTRDHPTYGIMGMTHVVPAALAWIWRLVAPRGDKNPSIGESRTATEALAHGGMVAEGVGSYWPFATGTKVAAANLLLRQLVETRRTRYVLTPNQHIGAYRVDFAAEWLTREYLARRGGGRLRPDELTPARCPLFGYTLTEMKIDGQLVRPTFLRPELQSQVGVEAYDAGARIITDFFASELRQFLTDDLDPLGRRIIEVCLRGGSVEEYADLTPLYV
;
A
#
# COMPACT_ATOMS: atom_id res chain seq x y z
N MET A 1 3.40 65.03 39.52
CA MET A 1 2.23 65.91 39.84
C MET A 1 1.31 65.96 38.62
N ARG A 2 0.00 65.69 38.83
CA ARG A 2 -1.18 65.92 37.94
C ARG A 2 -1.22 65.09 36.63
N SER A 3 -2.15 64.14 36.41
CA SER A 3 -3.63 64.12 36.41
C SER A 3 -4.27 64.49 35.07
N SER A 4 -4.95 63.50 34.45
CA SER A 4 -6.20 63.52 33.63
C SER A 4 -6.31 64.50 32.44
N ALA A 5 -6.86 64.18 31.27
CA ALA A 5 -8.19 63.61 31.05
C ALA A 5 -8.43 63.18 29.57
N ARG A 6 -9.52 62.43 29.40
CA ARG A 6 -10.03 61.66 28.24
C ARG A 6 -10.55 62.52 27.07
N SER A 7 -10.61 61.92 25.87
CA SER A 7 -11.81 62.02 25.02
C SER A 7 -12.05 60.71 24.23
N ARG A 8 -13.33 60.38 24.04
CA ARG A 8 -13.87 59.09 23.54
C ARG A 8 -14.14 59.18 22.03
N THR A 9 -13.99 58.06 21.32
CA THR A 9 -14.94 57.69 20.24
C THR A 9 -15.14 56.18 20.19
N ARG A 10 -16.41 55.78 20.34
CA ARG A 10 -16.94 54.41 20.22
C ARG A 10 -16.62 53.82 18.84
N ARG A 11 -16.14 52.58 18.78
CA ARG A 11 -16.45 51.67 17.66
C ARG A 11 -17.20 50.47 18.21
N SER A 12 -18.32 50.20 17.55
CA SER A 12 -19.33 49.18 17.84
C SER A 12 -18.74 47.77 17.88
N ARG A 13 -19.16 46.99 18.87
CA ARG A 13 -19.00 45.54 18.92
C ARG A 13 -19.79 44.91 17.77
N GLY A 14 -19.10 44.45 16.74
CA GLY A 14 -19.62 43.49 15.78
C GLY A 14 -19.53 42.09 16.37
N SER A 15 -20.64 41.35 16.35
CA SER A 15 -20.69 39.92 16.69
C SER A 15 -19.68 39.13 15.84
N PRO A 16 -18.90 38.19 16.40
CA PRO A 16 -18.05 37.34 15.59
C PRO A 16 -18.96 36.41 14.78
N ARG A 17 -19.11 36.71 13.48
CA ARG A 17 -19.64 35.73 12.53
C ARG A 17 -18.76 34.50 12.64
N ARG A 18 -19.36 33.37 13.05
CA ARG A 18 -18.74 32.05 12.91
C ARG A 18 -18.58 31.80 11.41
N SER A 19 -17.44 32.18 10.86
CA SER A 19 -17.06 31.84 9.49
C SER A 19 -16.51 30.41 9.51
N SER A 20 -17.30 29.44 9.07
CA SER A 20 -16.77 28.13 8.67
C SER A 20 -16.01 28.29 7.36
N SER A 21 -14.77 27.82 7.29
CA SER A 21 -14.01 27.72 6.05
C SER A 21 -14.43 26.44 5.32
N SER A 22 -15.10 26.57 4.18
CA SER A 22 -15.39 25.46 3.28
C SER A 22 -14.27 25.34 2.25
N CYS A 23 -13.66 24.17 2.11
CA CYS A 23 -12.74 23.86 1.03
C CYS A 23 -13.34 22.76 0.16
N ARG A 24 -13.17 22.80 -1.16
CA ARG A 24 -13.73 21.82 -2.09
C ARG A 24 -12.59 20.98 -2.63
N SER A 25 -12.69 19.66 -2.45
CA SER A 25 -11.70 18.68 -2.88
C SER A 25 -12.26 17.83 -4.01
N ALA A 26 -11.38 17.14 -4.75
CA ALA A 26 -11.77 16.18 -5.77
C ALA A 26 -11.12 14.81 -5.46
N PRO A 27 -11.74 13.98 -4.60
CA PRO A 27 -11.40 12.57 -4.44
C PRO A 27 -11.23 11.90 -5.80
N GLY A 28 -10.02 11.42 -6.14
CA GLY A 28 -9.71 10.87 -7.47
C GLY A 28 -9.00 11.85 -8.41
N GLY A 29 -8.52 12.98 -7.88
CA GLY A 29 -7.78 14.02 -8.61
C GLY A 29 -8.69 14.94 -9.45
N ARG A 30 -8.10 15.91 -10.14
CA ARG A 30 -8.89 16.91 -10.91
C ARG A 30 -9.59 16.33 -12.15
N THR A 31 -9.10 15.23 -12.70
CA THR A 31 -9.56 14.67 -14.00
C THR A 31 -10.59 13.56 -13.84
N HIS A 32 -10.40 12.66 -12.88
CA HIS A 32 -11.28 11.52 -12.64
C HIS A 32 -11.96 11.59 -11.27
N GLY A 33 -11.83 12.72 -10.59
CA GLY A 33 -12.36 12.89 -9.26
C GLY A 33 -13.81 13.31 -9.22
N TYR A 34 -14.41 13.10 -8.06
CA TYR A 34 -15.81 13.41 -7.82
C TYR A 34 -15.95 14.77 -7.14
N PRO A 35 -17.03 15.54 -7.42
CA PRO A 35 -17.26 16.79 -6.72
C PRO A 35 -17.41 16.55 -5.22
N SER A 36 -16.54 17.13 -4.41
CA SER A 36 -16.57 16.95 -2.96
C SER A 36 -16.37 18.23 -2.18
N LEU A 37 -16.86 18.21 -0.94
CA LEU A 37 -16.83 19.34 -0.04
C LEU A 37 -16.22 18.93 1.31
N ALA A 38 -15.31 19.74 1.84
CA ALA A 38 -14.84 19.63 3.20
C ALA A 38 -15.32 20.83 4.03
N VAL A 39 -15.96 20.54 5.17
CA VAL A 39 -16.43 21.52 6.14
C VAL A 39 -15.55 21.42 7.38
N CYS A 40 -14.63 22.38 7.49
CA CYS A 40 -13.64 22.40 8.56
C CYS A 40 -13.83 23.63 9.47
N PRO A 41 -13.75 23.48 10.80
CA PRO A 41 -13.74 24.62 11.70
C PRO A 41 -12.40 25.35 11.59
N VAL A 42 -12.41 26.68 11.72
CA VAL A 42 -11.22 27.53 11.51
C VAL A 42 -10.04 27.15 12.41
N ASN A 43 -10.31 26.70 13.64
CA ASN A 43 -9.27 26.24 14.56
C ASN A 43 -8.62 24.90 14.17
N ALA A 44 -9.10 24.25 13.10
CA ALA A 44 -8.50 23.06 12.50
C ALA A 44 -8.00 23.34 11.07
N ALA A 45 -7.64 24.59 10.75
CA ALA A 45 -7.21 24.99 9.41
C ALA A 45 -6.02 24.16 8.87
N PHE A 46 -5.11 23.70 9.74
CA PHE A 46 -4.00 22.81 9.33
C PHE A 46 -4.50 21.48 8.74
N PHE A 47 -5.63 20.97 9.23
CA PHE A 47 -6.25 19.75 8.69
C PHE A 47 -6.83 20.00 7.31
N ALA A 48 -7.46 21.17 7.12
CA ALA A 48 -7.95 21.59 5.81
C ALA A 48 -6.79 21.76 4.81
N LEU A 49 -5.67 22.36 5.23
CA LEU A 49 -4.47 22.47 4.41
C LEU A 49 -3.92 21.09 4.02
N ALA A 50 -3.75 20.19 4.98
CA ALA A 50 -3.32 18.81 4.70
C ALA A 50 -4.27 18.09 3.73
N LEU A 51 -5.58 18.27 3.86
CA LEU A 51 -6.55 17.67 2.93
C LEU A 51 -6.41 18.25 1.52
N VAL A 52 -6.21 19.55 1.40
CA VAL A 52 -5.99 20.24 0.12
C VAL A 52 -4.72 19.74 -0.57
N ASP A 53 -3.62 19.65 0.18
CA ASP A 53 -2.35 19.20 -0.37
C ASP A 53 -2.40 17.73 -0.79
N LEU A 54 -3.22 16.90 -0.11
CA LEU A 54 -3.41 15.49 -0.45
C LEU A 54 -4.37 15.25 -1.61
N GLN A 55 -5.45 16.02 -1.74
CA GLN A 55 -6.56 15.71 -2.66
C GLN A 55 -6.74 16.74 -3.79
N GLY A 56 -5.98 17.83 -3.75
CA GLY A 56 -6.21 18.98 -4.61
C GLY A 56 -7.46 19.78 -4.22
N TRP A 57 -7.61 20.93 -4.86
CA TRP A 57 -8.75 21.81 -4.64
C TRP A 57 -9.07 22.65 -5.89
N ALA A 58 -10.24 23.28 -5.86
CA ALA A 58 -10.66 24.27 -6.84
C ALA A 58 -11.27 25.49 -6.16
N THR A 59 -11.05 26.66 -6.74
CA THR A 59 -11.67 27.93 -6.37
C THR A 59 -13.14 27.95 -6.76
N PHE A 60 -13.93 28.86 -6.19
CA PHE A 60 -15.34 29.00 -6.58
C PHE A 60 -15.54 29.44 -8.04
N ASP A 61 -14.58 30.18 -8.59
CA ASP A 61 -14.65 30.70 -9.96
C ASP A 61 -14.37 29.60 -11.00
N GLU A 62 -13.57 28.59 -10.63
CA GLU A 62 -13.31 27.41 -11.45
C GLU A 62 -14.50 26.42 -11.46
N LEU A 63 -15.52 26.65 -10.62
CA LEU A 63 -16.65 25.73 -10.49
C LEU A 63 -17.78 26.06 -11.46
N GLY A 64 -18.18 25.04 -12.21
CA GLY A 64 -19.50 25.00 -12.85
C GLY A 64 -20.61 24.57 -11.89
N PRO A 65 -21.73 24.02 -12.42
CA PRO A 65 -22.75 23.37 -11.60
C PRO A 65 -22.14 22.34 -10.65
N PHE A 66 -22.44 22.46 -9.36
CA PHE A 66 -21.83 21.63 -8.32
C PHE A 66 -22.90 20.91 -7.49
N ALA A 67 -22.88 19.58 -7.55
CA ALA A 67 -23.61 18.70 -6.66
C ALA A 67 -22.60 17.74 -6.02
N PRO A 68 -22.38 17.80 -4.68
CA PRO A 68 -21.36 16.97 -4.06
C PRO A 68 -21.76 15.49 -4.11
N ARG A 69 -20.83 14.65 -4.55
CA ARG A 69 -20.91 13.19 -4.40
C ARG A 69 -20.44 12.75 -3.01
N SER A 70 -19.58 13.54 -2.37
CA SER A 70 -19.20 13.33 -0.97
C SER A 70 -18.95 14.61 -0.19
N ILE A 71 -19.15 14.53 1.13
CA ILE A 71 -18.89 15.63 2.06
C ILE A 71 -18.10 15.11 3.27
N LEU A 72 -17.01 15.80 3.63
CA LEU A 72 -16.22 15.54 4.83
C LEU A 72 -16.49 16.61 5.89
N TYR A 73 -16.94 16.20 7.07
CA TYR A 73 -17.19 17.06 8.22
C TYR A 73 -16.14 16.86 9.30
N VAL A 74 -15.45 17.93 9.71
CA VAL A 74 -14.45 17.87 10.79
C VAL A 74 -15.05 18.37 12.10
N ALA A 75 -15.17 17.48 13.09
CA ALA A 75 -15.81 17.78 14.38
C ALA A 75 -15.03 17.23 15.59
N PRO A 76 -13.79 17.69 15.84
CA PRO A 76 -12.91 17.10 16.84
C PRO A 76 -13.39 17.10 18.30
N PRO A 77 -14.23 18.04 18.79
CA PRO A 77 -14.70 17.96 20.18
C PRO A 77 -15.53 16.70 20.47
N LEU A 78 -16.14 16.09 19.45
CA LEU A 78 -16.95 14.88 19.62
C LEU A 78 -16.12 13.65 19.98
N ARG A 79 -14.84 13.59 19.58
CA ARG A 79 -13.89 12.57 20.07
C ARG A 79 -13.88 12.50 21.59
N HIS A 80 -13.79 13.65 22.24
CA HIS A 80 -13.68 13.73 23.70
C HIS A 80 -15.02 13.68 24.42
N THR A 81 -16.09 14.18 23.79
CA THR A 81 -17.41 14.33 24.44
C THR A 81 -18.39 13.20 24.14
N ARG A 82 -18.14 12.36 23.12
CA ARG A 82 -19.03 11.25 22.71
C ARG A 82 -18.31 9.93 22.51
N PHE A 83 -17.00 9.94 22.29
CA PHE A 83 -16.23 8.72 21.99
C PHE A 83 -15.12 8.41 23.01
N ASP A 84 -15.13 9.06 24.16
CA ASP A 84 -14.19 8.82 25.27
C ASP A 84 -12.72 8.89 24.85
N GLY A 85 -12.39 9.82 23.93
CA GLY A 85 -11.04 9.99 23.42
C GLY A 85 -10.64 9.02 22.29
N ARG A 86 -11.48 8.03 21.95
CA ARG A 86 -11.21 7.06 20.88
C ARG A 86 -11.20 7.71 19.50
N GLN A 87 -10.33 7.20 18.63
CA GLN A 87 -10.29 7.64 17.24
C GLN A 87 -11.45 7.03 16.45
N VAL A 88 -12.45 7.85 16.12
CA VAL A 88 -13.64 7.43 15.37
C VAL A 88 -13.79 8.26 14.10
N VAL A 89 -14.11 7.59 12.99
CA VAL A 89 -14.55 8.18 11.73
C VAL A 89 -15.84 7.45 11.35
N VAL A 90 -16.91 8.19 11.04
CA VAL A 90 -18.20 7.61 10.67
C VAL A 90 -18.49 7.90 9.21
N HIS A 91 -18.98 6.90 8.50
CA HIS A 91 -19.42 7.02 7.11
C HIS A 91 -20.94 6.86 7.05
N ASP A 92 -21.62 7.81 6.42
CA ASP A 92 -23.04 7.71 6.09
C ASP A 92 -23.21 7.70 4.56
N ARG A 93 -24.04 6.80 4.05
CA ARG A 93 -24.14 6.54 2.61
C ARG A 93 -25.59 6.50 2.18
N SER A 94 -25.87 7.30 1.15
CA SER A 94 -27.08 7.21 0.33
C SER A 94 -26.71 6.82 -1.10
N GLU A 95 -27.71 6.68 -1.97
CA GLU A 95 -27.51 6.42 -3.39
C GLU A 95 -26.69 7.51 -4.09
N THR A 96 -26.88 8.78 -3.70
CA THR A 96 -26.28 9.92 -4.38
C THR A 96 -25.18 10.63 -3.58
N LEU A 97 -25.09 10.39 -2.27
CA LEU A 97 -24.13 11.09 -1.40
C LEU A 97 -23.43 10.15 -0.41
N HIS A 98 -22.12 10.35 -0.23
CA HIS A 98 -21.32 9.70 0.82
C HIS A 98 -20.74 10.75 1.77
N GLU A 99 -21.19 10.74 3.02
CA GLU A 99 -20.72 11.66 4.06
C GLU A 99 -19.68 10.99 4.95
N VAL A 100 -18.65 11.74 5.32
CA VAL A 100 -17.54 11.31 6.18
C VAL A 100 -17.45 12.25 7.37
N PHE A 101 -17.63 11.73 8.58
CA PHE A 101 -17.54 12.49 9.82
C PHE A 101 -16.21 12.19 10.51
N ALA A 102 -15.26 13.11 10.35
CA ALA A 102 -13.94 13.07 10.93
C ALA A 102 -13.94 13.68 12.34
N TYR A 103 -13.91 12.82 13.36
CA TYR A 103 -13.84 13.26 14.75
C TYR A 103 -12.39 13.39 15.27
N ASN A 104 -11.37 13.10 14.46
CA ASN A 104 -9.97 13.28 14.83
C ASN A 104 -9.27 14.21 13.83
N LEU A 105 -8.21 14.86 14.31
CA LEU A 105 -7.39 15.77 13.50
C LEU A 105 -6.14 15.11 12.92
N TYR A 106 -5.98 13.80 13.08
CA TYR A 106 -4.92 13.08 12.39
C TYR A 106 -5.40 12.71 10.98
N PRO A 107 -4.77 13.25 9.90
CA PRO A 107 -5.31 13.13 8.54
C PRO A 107 -5.31 11.71 7.98
N GLY A 108 -4.42 10.83 8.43
CA GLY A 108 -4.32 9.45 7.94
C GLY A 108 -5.67 8.72 7.92
N PRO A 109 -6.28 8.42 9.08
CA PRO A 109 -7.60 7.80 9.14
C PRO A 109 -8.73 8.77 8.80
N SER A 110 -8.60 10.05 9.14
CA SER A 110 -9.74 10.98 9.16
C SER A 110 -9.95 11.78 7.86
N ALA A 111 -8.94 11.84 7.01
CA ALA A 111 -8.99 12.49 5.70
C ALA A 111 -8.62 11.48 4.61
N LYS A 112 -7.35 11.07 4.53
CA LYS A 112 -6.83 10.21 3.45
C LYS A 112 -7.63 8.92 3.30
N LYS A 113 -7.70 8.10 4.37
CA LYS A 113 -8.47 6.84 4.31
C LYS A 113 -9.98 7.08 4.29
N GLY A 114 -10.48 8.19 4.83
CA GLY A 114 -11.89 8.56 4.69
C GLY A 114 -12.29 8.82 3.24
N VAL A 115 -11.45 9.53 2.48
CA VAL A 115 -11.60 9.76 1.04
C VAL A 115 -11.41 8.47 0.25
N PHE A 116 -10.46 7.62 0.65
CA PHE A 116 -10.30 6.31 0.06
C PHE A 116 -11.58 5.47 0.16
N SER A 117 -12.25 5.46 1.32
CA SER A 117 -13.54 4.77 1.49
C SER A 117 -14.64 5.31 0.56
N VAL A 118 -14.62 6.61 0.23
CA VAL A 118 -15.54 7.19 -0.75
C VAL A 118 -15.26 6.64 -2.15
N LEU A 119 -13.99 6.61 -2.56
CA LEU A 119 -13.63 6.07 -3.87
C LEU A 119 -13.97 4.58 -4.00
N LEU A 120 -13.82 3.80 -2.92
CA LEU A 120 -14.24 2.41 -2.90
C LEU A 120 -15.76 2.26 -3.06
N ASP A 121 -16.57 3.08 -2.37
CA ASP A 121 -18.05 3.05 -2.52
C ASP A 121 -18.48 3.42 -3.94
N VAL A 122 -17.91 4.48 -4.50
CA VAL A 122 -18.25 4.93 -5.86
C VAL A 122 -17.79 3.91 -6.89
N GLY A 123 -16.56 3.40 -6.76
CA GLY A 123 -16.01 2.39 -7.64
C GLY A 123 -16.82 1.10 -7.63
N GLU A 124 -17.27 0.62 -6.47
CA GLU A 124 -18.13 -0.57 -6.40
C GLU A 124 -19.43 -0.40 -7.20
N ARG A 125 -20.05 0.79 -7.14
CA ARG A 125 -21.29 1.11 -7.88
C ARG A 125 -21.06 1.26 -9.38
N GLU A 126 -19.91 1.83 -9.76
CA GLU A 126 -19.58 2.15 -11.15
C GLU A 126 -18.76 1.05 -11.85
N GLY A 127 -18.36 0.00 -11.12
CA GLY A 127 -17.66 -1.16 -11.67
C GLY A 127 -16.14 -1.00 -11.85
N TRP A 128 -15.49 -0.16 -11.03
CA TRP A 128 -14.04 0.02 -11.02
C TRP A 128 -13.48 0.03 -9.58
N VAL A 129 -12.17 -0.09 -9.39
CA VAL A 129 -11.57 -0.16 -8.03
C VAL A 129 -10.49 0.89 -7.84
N THR A 130 -10.38 1.44 -6.64
CA THR A 130 -9.13 2.06 -6.17
C THR A 130 -8.39 1.01 -5.37
N ALA A 131 -7.31 0.48 -5.93
CA ALA A 131 -6.50 -0.52 -5.25
C ALA A 131 -5.61 0.15 -4.19
N HIS A 132 -5.45 -0.53 -3.05
CA HIS A 132 -4.49 -0.12 -2.03
C HIS A 132 -3.11 -0.66 -2.39
N ALA A 133 -2.42 0.10 -3.23
CA ALA A 133 -1.23 -0.31 -3.96
C ALA A 133 -0.38 0.92 -4.26
N SER A 134 0.92 0.69 -4.44
CA SER A 134 1.80 1.61 -5.14
C SER A 134 2.02 1.15 -6.57
N SER A 135 2.55 2.03 -7.41
CA SER A 135 3.02 1.66 -8.73
C SER A 135 4.18 2.53 -9.17
N VAL A 136 5.09 1.95 -9.96
CA VAL A 136 6.33 2.58 -10.39
C VAL A 136 6.66 2.16 -11.81
N ARG A 137 7.05 3.13 -12.65
CA ARG A 137 7.72 2.87 -13.92
C ARG A 137 9.19 2.64 -13.64
N VAL A 138 9.70 1.51 -14.10
CA VAL A 138 11.10 1.11 -13.94
C VAL A 138 11.76 1.16 -15.32
N THR A 139 12.77 2.01 -15.47
CA THR A 139 13.54 2.15 -16.70
C THR A 139 14.93 1.57 -16.49
N THR A 140 15.22 0.47 -17.18
CA THR A 140 16.50 -0.24 -17.05
C THR A 140 17.65 0.54 -17.72
N PRO A 141 18.93 0.21 -17.41
CA PRO A 141 20.08 0.78 -18.12
C PRO A 141 20.12 0.53 -19.64
N TYR A 142 19.27 -0.38 -20.14
CA TYR A 142 19.13 -0.70 -21.55
C TYR A 142 17.84 -0.11 -22.16
N GLU A 143 17.26 0.89 -21.50
CA GLU A 143 16.07 1.65 -21.93
C GLU A 143 14.77 0.83 -22.02
N ASN A 144 14.73 -0.40 -21.50
CA ASN A 144 13.46 -1.11 -21.32
C ASN A 144 12.65 -0.44 -20.20
N GLU A 145 11.39 -0.16 -20.48
CA GLU A 145 10.42 0.32 -19.49
C GLU A 145 9.50 -0.83 -19.07
N THR A 146 9.20 -0.90 -17.77
CA THR A 146 8.20 -1.81 -17.21
C THR A 146 7.49 -1.12 -16.07
N VAL A 147 6.16 -1.15 -16.08
CA VAL A 147 5.35 -0.60 -14.99
C VAL A 147 4.96 -1.72 -14.05
N ILE A 148 5.33 -1.56 -12.79
CA ILE A 148 5.05 -2.52 -11.72
C ILE A 148 4.08 -1.88 -10.74
N MET A 149 2.94 -2.51 -10.55
CA MET A 149 2.00 -2.21 -9.46
C MET A 149 2.25 -3.20 -8.32
N HIS A 150 2.36 -2.71 -7.08
CA HIS A 150 2.62 -3.54 -5.91
C HIS A 150 1.53 -3.39 -4.86
N GLU A 151 0.94 -4.53 -4.50
CA GLU A 151 -0.03 -4.67 -3.43
C GLU A 151 0.56 -5.46 -2.28
N GLY A 152 -0.07 -5.39 -1.12
CA GLY A 152 0.32 -6.19 0.02
C GLY A 152 -0.34 -5.67 1.26
N ALA A 153 -0.34 -6.49 2.30
CA ALA A 153 -0.78 -6.03 3.62
C ALA A 153 0.06 -4.83 4.10
N SER A 154 -0.33 -4.15 5.18
CA SER A 154 0.54 -3.16 5.82
C SER A 154 1.89 -3.80 6.21
N GLY A 155 2.99 -3.15 5.82
CA GLY A 155 4.34 -3.73 5.89
C GLY A 155 4.64 -4.75 4.79
N GLY A 156 3.81 -4.79 3.75
CA GLY A 156 3.93 -5.65 2.58
C GLY A 156 4.98 -5.22 1.58
N GLY A 157 5.42 -3.95 1.60
CA GLY A 157 6.39 -3.40 0.63
C GLY A 157 5.86 -2.33 -0.31
N LYS A 158 4.63 -1.82 -0.12
CA LYS A 158 4.02 -0.83 -1.03
C LYS A 158 4.91 0.39 -1.26
N SER A 159 5.32 1.09 -0.20
CA SER A 159 6.16 2.27 -0.38
C SER A 159 7.59 1.89 -0.78
N GLU A 160 8.09 0.74 -0.32
CA GLU A 160 9.42 0.23 -0.67
C GLU A 160 9.56 -0.09 -2.17
N MET A 161 8.48 -0.47 -2.86
CA MET A 161 8.48 -0.65 -4.31
C MET A 161 8.91 0.62 -5.08
N CYS A 162 8.66 1.80 -4.52
CA CYS A 162 9.04 3.09 -5.10
C CYS A 162 10.43 3.58 -4.66
N GLN A 163 11.11 2.84 -3.77
CA GLN A 163 12.42 3.21 -3.22
C GLN A 163 13.57 2.57 -3.98
N ASP A 164 14.72 3.25 -3.95
CA ASP A 164 15.96 2.70 -4.46
C ASP A 164 16.43 1.49 -3.64
N LEU A 165 17.10 0.59 -4.35
CA LEU A 165 17.72 -0.56 -3.72
C LEU A 165 18.91 -0.10 -2.88
N ARG A 166 19.01 -0.62 -1.64
CA ARG A 166 20.08 -0.26 -0.71
C ARG A 166 21.40 -0.96 -1.02
N ARG A 167 22.46 -0.18 -1.21
CA ARG A 167 23.83 -0.67 -1.35
C ARG A 167 24.60 -0.55 -0.04
N GLN A 168 25.51 -1.48 0.19
CA GLN A 168 26.52 -1.39 1.24
C GLN A 168 27.62 -0.39 0.81
N GLU A 169 28.48 0.01 1.75
CA GLU A 169 29.59 0.96 1.49
C GLU A 169 30.51 0.52 0.35
N ASP A 170 30.63 -0.79 0.12
CA ASP A 170 31.43 -1.39 -0.96
C ASP A 170 30.66 -1.54 -2.29
N GLY A 171 29.44 -1.01 -2.37
CA GLY A 171 28.57 -1.04 -3.53
C GLY A 171 27.79 -2.35 -3.73
N ARG A 172 28.05 -3.39 -2.93
CA ARG A 172 27.31 -4.66 -2.99
C ARG A 172 25.93 -4.54 -2.36
N ILE A 173 25.07 -5.50 -2.68
CA ILE A 173 23.69 -5.56 -2.23
C ILE A 173 23.55 -6.75 -1.31
N LEU A 174 23.15 -6.53 -0.07
CA LEU A 174 22.80 -7.61 0.85
C LEU A 174 21.43 -8.16 0.44
N LEU A 175 21.40 -9.36 -0.15
CA LEU A 175 20.13 -10.06 -0.38
C LEU A 175 19.61 -10.65 0.94
N GLY A 176 20.47 -11.27 1.74
CA GLY A 176 20.02 -11.69 3.06
C GLY A 176 21.08 -12.24 3.97
N THR A 177 20.72 -12.43 5.23
CA THR A 177 21.58 -13.03 6.26
C THR A 177 20.91 -14.29 6.78
N ASN A 178 21.64 -15.41 6.77
CA ASN A 178 21.13 -16.64 7.35
C ASN A 178 20.94 -16.46 8.87
N VAL A 179 19.74 -16.73 9.38
CA VAL A 179 19.41 -16.48 10.79
C VAL A 179 20.10 -17.46 11.76
N VAL A 180 20.53 -18.61 11.25
CA VAL A 180 21.24 -19.66 12.01
C VAL A 180 22.75 -19.44 11.94
N THR A 181 23.33 -19.42 10.72
CA THR A 181 24.78 -19.34 10.54
C THR A 181 25.32 -17.91 10.62
N ARG A 182 24.46 -16.90 10.56
CA ARG A 182 24.80 -15.46 10.46
C ARG A 182 25.57 -15.07 9.20
N GLU A 183 25.68 -15.98 8.23
CA GLU A 183 26.39 -15.73 6.98
C GLU A 183 25.57 -14.78 6.07
N PRO A 184 26.18 -13.70 5.56
CA PRO A 184 25.53 -12.85 4.57
C PRO A 184 25.60 -13.49 3.19
N TYR A 185 24.58 -13.21 2.38
CA TYR A 185 24.56 -13.48 0.96
C TYR A 185 24.35 -12.16 0.22
N VAL A 186 25.31 -11.83 -0.62
CA VAL A 186 25.37 -10.56 -1.35
C VAL A 186 25.34 -10.81 -2.85
N ILE A 187 24.80 -9.85 -3.59
CA ILE A 187 24.82 -9.78 -5.05
C ILE A 187 25.36 -8.42 -5.48
N THR A 188 25.89 -8.33 -6.69
CA THR A 188 26.32 -7.07 -7.29
C THR A 188 25.39 -6.69 -8.43
N LEU A 189 25.08 -5.41 -8.59
CA LEU A 189 24.47 -4.86 -9.81
C LEU A 189 25.35 -3.72 -10.30
N GLY A 190 25.74 -3.74 -11.57
CA GLY A 190 26.58 -2.68 -12.17
C GLY A 190 25.90 -1.32 -12.06
N GLU A 191 24.68 -1.22 -12.56
CA GLU A 191 23.83 -0.03 -12.51
C GLU A 191 22.42 -0.45 -12.10
N THR A 192 21.71 0.33 -11.29
CA THR A 192 20.30 0.08 -10.90
C THR A 192 19.35 0.74 -11.89
N SER A 193 18.12 0.23 -11.99
CA SER A 193 17.11 0.85 -12.86
C SER A 193 16.64 2.19 -12.28
N ALA A 194 16.34 3.16 -13.15
CA ALA A 194 15.72 4.41 -12.75
C ALA A 194 14.25 4.19 -12.38
N LEU A 195 13.77 4.89 -11.35
CA LEU A 195 12.41 4.74 -10.82
C LEU A 195 11.63 6.03 -11.03
N ALA A 196 10.46 5.90 -11.64
CA ALA A 196 9.50 6.97 -11.82
C ALA A 196 8.16 6.53 -11.20
N PRO A 197 7.93 6.83 -9.91
CA PRO A 197 6.69 6.44 -9.22
C PRO A 197 5.45 6.99 -9.95
N VAL A 198 4.40 6.19 -10.03
CA VAL A 198 3.09 6.58 -10.56
C VAL A 198 2.12 6.84 -9.40
N THR A 199 2.11 5.95 -8.40
CA THR A 199 1.25 6.02 -7.21
C THR A 199 1.97 5.48 -5.96
N ASP A 200 1.60 5.94 -4.76
CA ASP A 200 2.15 5.43 -3.48
C ASP A 200 1.16 4.57 -2.68
N ASP A 201 -0.14 4.91 -2.65
CA ASP A 201 -1.08 4.25 -1.74
C ASP A 201 -2.48 4.01 -2.35
N MET A 202 -3.03 4.98 -3.08
CA MET A 202 -4.38 4.93 -3.64
C MET A 202 -4.32 4.86 -5.17
N THR A 203 -4.09 3.65 -5.69
CA THR A 203 -3.98 3.40 -7.13
C THR A 203 -5.35 3.32 -7.79
N LEU A 204 -5.75 4.37 -8.50
CA LEU A 204 -7.04 4.45 -9.17
C LEU A 204 -7.05 3.65 -10.46
N CYS A 205 -7.96 2.68 -10.57
CA CYS A 205 -8.17 1.86 -11.76
C CYS A 205 -9.48 2.24 -12.48
N HIS A 206 -9.70 3.53 -12.69
CA HIS A 206 -10.98 4.08 -13.16
C HIS A 206 -11.36 3.54 -14.56
N ALA A 207 -12.65 3.29 -14.80
CA ALA A 207 -13.13 2.73 -16.06
C ALA A 207 -12.75 3.57 -17.29
N ALA A 208 -12.79 4.90 -17.18
CA ALA A 208 -12.42 5.82 -18.26
C ALA A 208 -10.93 5.79 -18.66
N LEU A 209 -10.05 5.19 -17.85
CA LEU A 209 -8.64 5.00 -18.19
C LEU A 209 -8.41 3.73 -19.02
N GLN A 210 -9.33 2.76 -18.94
CA GLN A 210 -9.10 1.45 -19.52
C GLN A 210 -9.27 1.49 -21.04
N THR A 211 -8.28 0.97 -21.76
CA THR A 211 -8.24 0.97 -23.23
C THR A 211 -8.89 -0.28 -23.84
N GLY A 212 -9.17 -1.30 -23.01
CA GLY A 212 -9.67 -2.60 -23.45
C GLY A 212 -8.61 -3.50 -24.10
N ASP A 213 -7.33 -3.11 -24.05
CA ASP A 213 -6.23 -3.85 -24.68
C ASP A 213 -5.79 -5.11 -23.89
N GLY A 214 -6.36 -5.31 -22.70
CA GLY A 214 -6.08 -6.40 -21.77
C GLY A 214 -5.07 -6.05 -20.66
N ARG A 215 -4.56 -4.82 -20.58
CA ARG A 215 -3.76 -4.32 -19.46
C ARG A 215 -4.59 -3.40 -18.56
N LEU A 216 -4.19 -3.32 -17.30
CA LEU A 216 -4.77 -2.39 -16.34
C LEU A 216 -4.10 -1.02 -16.49
N VAL A 217 -4.88 0.03 -16.76
CA VAL A 217 -4.35 1.40 -16.71
C VAL A 217 -4.64 2.01 -15.35
N VAL A 218 -3.60 2.57 -14.72
CA VAL A 218 -3.69 3.16 -13.39
C VAL A 218 -3.23 4.60 -13.37
N THR A 219 -3.73 5.37 -12.41
CA THR A 219 -3.26 6.71 -12.07
C THR A 219 -3.38 6.93 -10.57
N ASP A 220 -2.71 7.95 -10.05
CA ASP A 220 -2.87 8.34 -8.66
C ASP A 220 -4.26 8.94 -8.41
N ALA A 221 -4.89 8.54 -7.31
CA ALA A 221 -6.12 9.16 -6.81
C ALA A 221 -5.85 10.42 -5.98
N GLU A 222 -4.59 10.63 -5.57
CA GLU A 222 -4.14 11.72 -4.70
C GLU A 222 -3.34 12.76 -5.50
N GLU A 223 -3.32 14.01 -5.02
CA GLU A 223 -2.48 15.10 -5.56
C GLU A 223 -1.17 15.28 -4.76
N GLY A 224 -1.10 14.70 -3.57
CA GLY A 224 0.06 14.69 -2.70
C GLY A 224 0.13 13.40 -1.90
N TRP A 225 1.32 13.05 -1.40
CA TRP A 225 1.54 11.83 -0.63
C TRP A 225 1.73 12.11 0.86
N PHE A 226 1.26 11.16 1.68
CA PHE A 226 1.35 11.22 3.13
C PHE A 226 2.49 10.33 3.62
N VAL A 227 3.71 10.78 3.37
CA VAL A 227 4.94 9.98 3.47
C VAL A 227 5.31 9.73 4.94
N ARG A 228 5.63 8.48 5.27
CA ARG A 228 6.17 8.09 6.58
C ARG A 228 7.69 8.27 6.58
N VAL A 229 8.20 8.92 7.63
CA VAL A 229 9.63 9.22 7.77
C VAL A 229 10.26 8.53 8.97
N ASP A 230 9.61 7.53 9.57
CA ASP A 230 10.12 6.82 10.77
C ASP A 230 11.46 6.12 10.52
N ASN A 231 11.71 5.70 9.28
CA ASN A 231 12.96 5.06 8.86
C ASN A 231 14.09 6.07 8.60
N LEU A 232 13.80 7.38 8.53
CA LEU A 232 14.82 8.42 8.44
C LEU A 232 15.25 8.81 9.84
N THR A 233 16.43 8.35 10.26
CA THR A 233 17.04 8.64 11.56
C THR A 233 18.27 9.54 11.46
N GLY A 234 18.70 9.86 10.24
CA GLY A 234 19.82 10.78 9.98
C GLY A 234 19.94 11.13 8.50
N TYR A 235 20.84 12.07 8.22
CA TYR A 235 21.12 12.60 6.89
C TYR A 235 21.69 11.54 5.92
N GLY A 236 21.31 11.63 4.65
CA GLY A 236 21.83 10.81 3.55
C GLY A 236 21.19 9.42 3.44
N GLN A 237 20.07 9.18 4.12
CA GLN A 237 19.35 7.90 4.06
C GLN A 237 18.33 7.86 2.91
N ASP A 238 17.78 9.01 2.52
CA ASP A 238 16.94 9.16 1.33
C ASP A 238 17.10 10.57 0.75
N ALA A 239 18.08 10.73 -0.15
CA ALA A 239 18.44 12.05 -0.68
C ALA A 239 17.28 12.75 -1.42
N HIS A 240 16.39 11.98 -2.08
CA HIS A 240 15.25 12.53 -2.81
C HIS A 240 14.20 13.09 -1.85
N LEU A 241 13.81 12.31 -0.85
CA LEU A 241 12.84 12.74 0.16
C LEU A 241 13.40 13.85 1.06
N GLU A 242 14.68 13.76 1.44
CA GLU A 242 15.37 14.79 2.20
C GLU A 242 15.37 16.12 1.45
N ARG A 243 15.70 16.12 0.15
CA ARG A 243 15.64 17.33 -0.68
C ARG A 243 14.23 17.92 -0.71
N ALA A 244 13.21 17.07 -0.92
CA ALA A 244 11.82 17.50 -0.94
C ALA A 244 11.36 18.11 0.40
N CYS A 245 11.91 17.67 1.53
CA CYS A 245 11.54 18.18 2.85
C CYS A 245 12.35 19.42 3.29
N ILE A 246 13.64 19.49 2.95
CA ILE A 246 14.59 20.50 3.45
C ILE A 246 14.62 21.75 2.56
N HIS A 247 14.43 21.58 1.25
CA HIS A 247 14.42 22.67 0.27
C HIS A 247 13.15 22.65 -0.59
N PRO A 248 11.94 22.73 0.01
CA PRO A 248 10.71 22.72 -0.77
C PRO A 248 10.46 24.09 -1.41
N ASP A 249 9.91 24.09 -2.62
CA ASP A 249 9.50 25.31 -3.33
C ASP A 249 8.19 25.91 -2.77
N VAL A 250 7.49 25.16 -1.89
CA VAL A 250 6.26 25.57 -1.21
C VAL A 250 6.27 25.14 0.26
N PRO A 251 5.49 25.77 1.15
CA PRO A 251 5.38 25.30 2.53
C PRO A 251 4.80 23.88 2.62
N LEU A 252 5.37 23.05 3.50
CA LEU A 252 4.91 21.68 3.75
C LEU A 252 4.27 21.53 5.14
N VAL A 253 3.42 20.51 5.28
CA VAL A 253 2.81 20.15 6.57
C VAL A 253 3.48 18.91 7.14
N PHE A 254 4.15 19.09 8.28
CA PHE A 254 4.77 18.02 9.05
C PHE A 254 3.91 17.62 10.26
N PHE A 255 3.93 16.33 10.59
CA PHE A 255 3.19 15.75 11.71
C PHE A 255 4.15 14.94 12.60
N ASN A 256 4.14 15.25 13.91
CA ASN A 256 4.97 14.60 14.91
C ASN A 256 6.49 14.67 14.59
N ILE A 257 6.90 15.80 14.02
CA ILE A 257 8.29 16.19 13.81
C ILE A 257 8.54 17.42 14.67
N ASP A 258 9.68 17.46 15.36
CA ASP A 258 10.12 18.61 16.12
C ASP A 258 10.52 19.74 15.17
N GLY A 259 10.13 20.96 15.53
CA GLY A 259 10.30 22.11 14.65
C GLY A 259 10.41 23.40 15.44
N VAL A 260 11.33 24.26 15.03
CA VAL A 260 11.54 25.59 15.61
C VAL A 260 10.98 26.63 14.63
N PRO A 261 10.24 27.65 15.11
CA PRO A 261 9.80 28.75 14.25
C PRO A 261 10.96 29.35 13.45
N ASP A 262 10.69 29.65 12.17
CA ASP A 262 11.65 30.24 11.21
C ASP A 262 12.89 29.37 10.91
N ALA A 263 12.93 28.10 11.34
CA ALA A 263 13.98 27.14 11.01
C ALA A 263 13.52 26.09 10.00
N THR A 264 14.48 25.47 9.31
CA THR A 264 14.21 24.31 8.46
C THR A 264 13.87 23.10 9.32
N VAL A 265 12.75 22.44 9.03
CA VAL A 265 12.34 21.20 9.69
C VAL A 265 13.14 20.03 9.11
N LEU A 266 13.76 19.23 9.96
CA LEU A 266 14.52 18.04 9.54
C LEU A 266 13.65 16.79 9.66
N PRO A 267 13.52 15.97 8.61
CA PRO A 267 12.57 14.85 8.60
C PRO A 267 12.90 13.74 9.61
N TRP A 268 14.14 13.69 10.12
CA TRP A 268 14.62 12.71 11.10
C TRP A 268 14.52 13.18 12.56
N GLU A 269 14.05 14.40 12.82
CA GLU A 269 13.86 14.97 14.16
C GLU A 269 12.45 14.66 14.69
N HIS A 270 12.16 13.37 14.90
CA HIS A 270 10.82 12.94 15.33
C HIS A 270 10.49 13.47 16.73
N SER A 271 9.27 13.98 16.92
CA SER A 271 8.77 14.35 18.24
C SER A 271 8.76 13.14 19.17
N LEU A 272 8.89 13.38 20.48
CA LEU A 272 8.82 12.32 21.49
C LEU A 272 7.38 12.10 21.95
N ASP A 273 6.98 10.85 22.08
CA ASP A 273 5.76 10.45 22.77
C ASP A 273 5.91 10.67 24.29
N ALA A 274 4.81 10.54 25.04
CA ALA A 274 4.79 10.77 26.49
C ALA A 274 5.72 9.83 27.30
N ASP A 275 6.12 8.68 26.72
CA ASP A 275 7.07 7.74 27.30
C ASP A 275 8.54 8.06 26.96
N GLY A 276 8.79 9.17 26.26
CA GLY A 276 10.11 9.63 25.86
C GLY A 276 10.68 8.92 24.63
N ARG A 277 9.94 8.00 24.00
CA ARG A 277 10.36 7.37 22.74
C ARG A 277 10.01 8.27 21.56
N ARG A 278 10.78 8.17 20.48
CA ARG A 278 10.44 8.82 19.20
C ARG A 278 9.08 8.33 18.73
N CYS A 279 8.25 9.25 18.25
CA CYS A 279 6.97 8.92 17.65
C CYS A 279 7.19 7.84 16.57
N PRO A 280 6.45 6.71 16.60
CA PRO A 280 6.65 5.64 15.63
C PRO A 280 6.00 5.95 14.28
N ASN A 281 5.24 7.04 14.15
CA ASN A 281 4.52 7.38 12.91
C ASN A 281 4.58 8.90 12.58
N PRO A 282 5.79 9.46 12.45
CA PRO A 282 5.98 10.81 11.93
C PRO A 282 5.68 10.84 10.43
N ARG A 283 5.10 11.95 9.96
CA ARG A 283 4.63 12.09 8.58
C ARG A 283 4.89 13.48 8.03
N VAL A 284 5.02 13.56 6.72
CA VAL A 284 4.99 14.80 5.95
C VAL A 284 3.99 14.65 4.80
N VAL A 285 3.25 15.72 4.50
CA VAL A 285 2.46 15.81 3.27
C VAL A 285 3.32 16.46 2.21
N VAL A 286 3.61 15.72 1.13
CA VAL A 286 4.43 16.20 0.01
C VAL A 286 3.55 16.24 -1.25
N PRO A 287 3.23 17.43 -1.79
CA PRO A 287 2.58 17.54 -3.09
C PRO A 287 3.37 16.81 -4.18
N ARG A 288 2.70 16.05 -5.05
CA ARG A 288 3.38 15.20 -6.05
C ARG A 288 4.25 16.00 -7.01
N HIS A 289 3.88 17.25 -7.32
CA HIS A 289 4.65 18.10 -8.22
C HIS A 289 6.03 18.52 -7.67
N LEU A 290 6.28 18.32 -6.37
CA LEU A 290 7.60 18.53 -5.76
C LEU A 290 8.49 17.29 -5.81
N LEU A 291 7.89 16.13 -6.08
CA LEU A 291 8.63 14.89 -6.22
C LEU A 291 9.19 14.81 -7.64
N THR A 292 10.40 14.28 -7.74
CA THR A 292 11.07 14.10 -9.02
C THR A 292 10.51 12.87 -9.73
N ASP A 293 10.43 12.94 -11.06
CA ASP A 293 10.13 11.81 -11.94
C ASP A 293 8.78 11.10 -11.67
N VAL A 294 7.78 11.81 -11.15
CA VAL A 294 6.42 11.26 -11.00
C VAL A 294 5.79 11.07 -12.38
N ALA A 295 5.44 9.82 -12.69
CA ALA A 295 4.81 9.45 -13.94
C ALA A 295 3.30 9.72 -13.93
N GLY A 296 2.74 10.09 -15.09
CA GLY A 296 1.29 10.15 -15.31
C GLY A 296 0.63 8.77 -15.41
N PRO A 297 -0.62 8.69 -15.91
CA PRO A 297 -1.31 7.41 -16.09
C PRO A 297 -0.46 6.38 -16.84
N ALA A 298 -0.50 5.13 -16.39
CA ALA A 298 0.39 4.08 -16.87
C ALA A 298 -0.31 2.72 -17.00
N GLU A 299 0.04 1.97 -18.05
CA GLU A 299 -0.36 0.57 -18.23
C GLU A 299 0.49 -0.34 -17.36
N VAL A 300 -0.13 -1.19 -16.53
CA VAL A 300 0.56 -2.12 -15.64
C VAL A 300 0.96 -3.39 -16.38
N ASP A 301 2.27 -3.61 -16.51
CA ASP A 301 2.85 -4.84 -17.07
C ASP A 301 2.82 -5.98 -16.05
N VAL A 302 3.20 -5.68 -14.79
CA VAL A 302 3.28 -6.67 -13.71
C VAL A 302 2.59 -6.15 -12.46
N ARG A 303 1.72 -6.97 -11.89
CA ARG A 303 1.02 -6.70 -10.64
C ARG A 303 1.50 -7.66 -9.56
N THR A 304 2.38 -7.16 -8.72
CA THR A 304 3.04 -7.90 -7.65
C THR A 304 2.22 -7.87 -6.36
N PHE A 305 2.39 -8.89 -5.51
CA PHE A 305 1.84 -8.93 -4.16
C PHE A 305 2.94 -9.30 -3.15
N GLY A 306 3.22 -8.41 -2.21
CA GLY A 306 4.17 -8.59 -1.13
C GLY A 306 3.58 -9.41 0.01
N ALA A 307 4.22 -10.54 0.33
CA ALA A 307 3.80 -11.46 1.38
C ALA A 307 4.79 -11.45 2.56
N ARG A 308 4.27 -11.24 3.76
CA ARG A 308 5.10 -11.19 4.97
C ARG A 308 5.45 -12.60 5.43
N MET A 309 6.72 -12.95 5.37
CA MET A 309 7.20 -14.30 5.67
C MET A 309 8.06 -14.31 6.94
N PRO A 310 7.66 -15.03 8.00
CA PRO A 310 8.49 -15.19 9.19
C PRO A 310 9.71 -16.05 8.88
N ALA A 311 10.68 -16.09 9.79
CA ALA A 311 11.79 -17.04 9.66
C ALA A 311 11.25 -18.48 9.73
N CYS A 312 11.75 -19.36 8.86
CA CYS A 312 11.47 -20.80 8.89
C CYS A 312 12.77 -21.57 8.96
N THR A 313 12.89 -22.49 9.92
CA THR A 313 14.03 -23.41 10.04
C THR A 313 13.54 -24.83 10.34
N ARG A 314 14.45 -25.82 10.27
CA ARG A 314 14.17 -27.22 10.65
C ARG A 314 13.65 -27.33 12.09
N ASP A 315 14.27 -26.60 13.00
CA ASP A 315 13.94 -26.66 14.43
C ASP A 315 12.68 -25.85 14.77
N HIS A 316 12.39 -24.83 13.97
CA HIS A 316 11.23 -23.94 14.13
C HIS A 316 10.52 -23.74 12.79
N PRO A 317 9.77 -24.75 12.31
CA PRO A 317 9.05 -24.66 11.05
C PRO A 317 7.92 -23.64 11.15
N THR A 318 7.85 -22.76 10.15
CA THR A 318 6.79 -21.74 10.00
C THR A 318 6.36 -21.66 8.54
N TYR A 319 5.35 -20.82 8.22
CA TYR A 319 4.91 -20.58 6.84
C TYR A 319 5.87 -19.71 6.01
N GLY A 320 7.04 -19.34 6.54
CA GLY A 320 8.10 -18.57 5.88
C GLY A 320 8.83 -19.27 4.74
N ILE A 321 8.09 -19.96 3.87
CA ILE A 321 8.58 -20.94 2.90
C ILE A 321 8.43 -20.47 1.44
N MET A 322 8.01 -19.22 1.23
CA MET A 322 7.92 -18.62 -0.09
C MET A 322 9.32 -18.26 -0.61
N GLY A 323 9.65 -18.72 -1.81
CA GLY A 323 10.85 -18.27 -2.56
C GLY A 323 10.72 -16.85 -3.13
N MET A 324 11.81 -16.30 -3.66
CA MET A 324 11.92 -14.88 -4.04
C MET A 324 10.89 -14.39 -5.05
N THR A 325 10.63 -15.14 -6.13
CA THR A 325 9.74 -14.70 -7.21
C THR A 325 8.85 -15.85 -7.66
N HIS A 326 7.54 -15.68 -7.46
CA HIS A 326 6.54 -16.67 -7.87
C HIS A 326 5.55 -16.07 -8.86
N VAL A 327 5.30 -16.77 -9.95
CA VAL A 327 4.39 -16.35 -11.02
C VAL A 327 3.08 -17.10 -10.83
N VAL A 328 1.97 -16.37 -10.78
CA VAL A 328 0.66 -16.94 -10.41
C VAL A 328 -0.41 -16.68 -11.47
N PRO A 329 -1.33 -17.64 -11.71
CA PRO A 329 -2.55 -17.38 -12.47
C PRO A 329 -3.44 -16.36 -11.73
N ALA A 330 -4.35 -15.72 -12.47
CA ALA A 330 -5.25 -14.70 -11.91
C ALA A 330 -6.09 -15.24 -10.73
N ALA A 331 -6.44 -16.52 -10.73
CA ALA A 331 -7.14 -17.21 -9.65
C ALA A 331 -6.34 -17.19 -8.34
N LEU A 332 -5.05 -17.53 -8.39
CA LEU A 332 -4.17 -17.45 -7.22
C LEU A 332 -3.93 -15.99 -6.83
N ALA A 333 -3.68 -15.11 -7.80
CA ALA A 333 -3.56 -13.68 -7.57
C ALA A 333 -4.78 -13.09 -6.82
N TRP A 334 -5.98 -13.57 -7.14
CA TRP A 334 -7.23 -13.16 -6.52
C TRP A 334 -7.34 -13.63 -5.08
N ILE A 335 -7.15 -14.93 -4.78
CA ILE A 335 -7.27 -15.42 -3.40
C ILE A 335 -6.20 -14.82 -2.46
N TRP A 336 -4.99 -14.54 -2.96
CA TRP A 336 -3.98 -13.81 -2.20
C TRP A 336 -4.43 -12.42 -1.82
N ARG A 337 -5.21 -11.75 -2.67
CA ARG A 337 -5.81 -10.45 -2.37
C ARG A 337 -7.05 -10.57 -1.50
N LEU A 338 -7.79 -11.69 -1.52
CA LEU A 338 -8.91 -11.91 -0.59
C LEU A 338 -8.43 -12.11 0.85
N VAL A 339 -7.36 -12.88 1.02
CA VAL A 339 -6.82 -13.22 2.33
C VAL A 339 -5.89 -12.12 2.84
N ALA A 340 -4.97 -11.64 2.00
CA ALA A 340 -3.96 -10.64 2.35
C ALA A 340 -3.32 -10.91 3.74
N PRO A 341 -2.61 -12.04 3.90
CA PRO A 341 -2.12 -12.49 5.20
C PRO A 341 -1.18 -11.45 5.82
N ARG A 342 -1.45 -11.09 7.08
CA ARG A 342 -0.52 -10.41 7.97
C ARG A 342 0.17 -11.41 8.87
N GLY A 343 1.46 -11.17 9.07
CA GLY A 343 2.36 -11.96 9.90
C GLY A 343 3.28 -11.11 10.78
N ASP A 344 4.16 -11.82 11.48
CA ASP A 344 5.19 -11.40 12.43
C ASP A 344 5.61 -9.91 12.41
N LYS A 345 5.36 -9.22 13.54
CA LYS A 345 5.72 -7.82 13.90
C LYS A 345 5.04 -6.67 13.15
N ASN A 346 3.89 -6.19 13.63
CA ASN A 346 3.56 -4.78 13.90
C ASN A 346 2.03 -4.64 14.05
N PRO A 347 1.51 -4.11 15.17
CA PRO A 347 0.08 -3.84 15.31
C PRO A 347 -0.36 -2.77 14.32
N SER A 348 -1.48 -3.00 13.64
CA SER A 348 -2.16 -1.99 12.82
C SER A 348 -2.97 -1.02 13.70
N ILE A 349 -3.07 0.23 13.25
CA ILE A 349 -3.94 1.25 13.85
C ILE A 349 -5.39 0.83 13.59
N GLY A 350 -5.99 0.12 14.53
CA GLY A 350 -7.38 -0.37 14.45
C GLY A 350 -7.60 -1.84 14.79
N GLU A 351 -6.59 -2.56 15.27
CA GLU A 351 -6.72 -3.99 15.61
C GLU A 351 -7.71 -4.26 16.76
N SER A 352 -8.54 -5.29 16.57
CA SER A 352 -9.30 -5.89 17.67
C SER A 352 -8.36 -6.64 18.61
N ARG A 353 -8.67 -6.68 19.91
CA ARG A 353 -7.86 -7.38 20.93
C ARG A 353 -7.56 -8.84 20.54
N THR A 354 -8.51 -9.51 19.90
CA THR A 354 -8.39 -10.88 19.40
C THR A 354 -7.34 -11.04 18.30
N ALA A 355 -7.20 -10.06 17.40
CA ALA A 355 -6.17 -10.07 16.36
C ALA A 355 -4.77 -9.86 16.97
N THR A 356 -4.65 -8.99 17.96
CA THR A 356 -3.40 -8.74 18.67
C THR A 356 -2.94 -9.96 19.48
N GLU A 357 -3.87 -10.70 20.10
CA GLU A 357 -3.59 -11.95 20.82
C GLU A 357 -3.14 -13.08 19.86
N ALA A 358 -3.75 -13.20 18.68
CA ALA A 358 -3.34 -14.17 17.66
C ALA A 358 -1.92 -13.88 17.11
N LEU A 359 -1.59 -12.61 16.85
CA LEU A 359 -0.27 -12.19 16.37
C LEU A 359 0.83 -12.36 17.43
N ALA A 360 0.49 -12.19 18.71
CA ALA A 360 1.44 -12.36 19.83
C ALA A 360 1.93 -13.81 20.00
N HIS A 361 1.18 -14.79 19.47
CA HIS A 361 1.52 -16.22 19.52
C HIS A 361 1.99 -16.78 18.18
N GLY A 362 2.45 -15.93 17.25
CA GLY A 362 2.93 -16.37 15.93
C GLY A 362 1.81 -16.77 14.96
N GLY A 363 0.57 -16.37 15.23
CA GLY A 363 -0.57 -16.57 14.35
C GLY A 363 -0.58 -15.62 13.15
N MET A 364 -1.43 -15.92 12.17
CA MET A 364 -1.72 -15.06 11.01
C MET A 364 -3.08 -14.38 11.18
N VAL A 365 -3.23 -13.18 10.62
CA VAL A 365 -4.51 -12.45 10.55
C VAL A 365 -4.70 -11.94 9.13
N ALA A 366 -5.91 -12.03 8.60
CA ALA A 366 -6.23 -11.51 7.27
C ALA A 366 -6.51 -10.00 7.32
N GLU A 367 -5.93 -9.21 6.40
CA GLU A 367 -6.44 -7.84 6.16
C GLU A 367 -7.76 -7.84 5.41
N GLY A 368 -8.08 -8.94 4.73
CA GLY A 368 -9.24 -9.04 3.86
C GLY A 368 -8.98 -8.43 2.48
N VAL A 369 -10.07 -8.32 1.72
CA VAL A 369 -10.05 -7.99 0.28
C VAL A 369 -9.16 -6.80 -0.06
N GLY A 370 -8.18 -7.06 -0.94
CA GLY A 370 -7.26 -6.11 -1.55
C GLY A 370 -6.39 -5.32 -0.56
N SER A 371 -6.26 -5.76 0.69
CA SER A 371 -5.66 -4.99 1.81
C SER A 371 -6.37 -3.66 2.12
N TYR A 372 -7.56 -3.42 1.55
CA TYR A 372 -8.36 -2.21 1.77
C TYR A 372 -9.67 -2.47 2.49
N TRP A 373 -9.98 -3.73 2.80
CA TRP A 373 -11.21 -4.11 3.48
C TRP A 373 -11.54 -3.29 4.75
N PRO A 374 -10.57 -2.88 5.60
CA PRO A 374 -10.86 -2.00 6.73
C PRO A 374 -11.47 -0.63 6.36
N PHE A 375 -11.37 -0.22 5.10
CA PHE A 375 -11.88 1.05 4.56
C PHE A 375 -13.10 0.85 3.64
N ALA A 376 -13.39 -0.39 3.24
CA ALA A 376 -14.54 -0.69 2.40
C ALA A 376 -15.83 -0.48 3.20
N THR A 377 -16.82 0.14 2.56
CA THR A 377 -18.16 0.37 3.15
C THR A 377 -19.23 -0.55 2.56
N GLY A 378 -18.92 -1.29 1.49
CA GLY A 378 -19.75 -2.31 0.86
C GLY A 378 -19.64 -3.68 1.51
N THR A 379 -20.06 -4.72 0.77
CA THR A 379 -19.98 -6.12 1.26
C THR A 379 -18.66 -6.77 0.83
N LYS A 380 -18.15 -7.71 1.63
CA LYS A 380 -16.92 -8.48 1.30
C LYS A 380 -17.04 -9.18 -0.06
N VAL A 381 -18.21 -9.74 -0.35
CA VAL A 381 -18.46 -10.53 -1.56
C VAL A 381 -18.57 -9.64 -2.80
N ALA A 382 -19.20 -8.46 -2.70
CA ALA A 382 -19.22 -7.49 -3.80
C ALA A 382 -17.81 -7.03 -4.17
N ALA A 383 -16.99 -6.67 -3.17
CA ALA A 383 -15.59 -6.31 -3.40
C ALA A 383 -14.77 -7.48 -3.98
N ALA A 384 -14.99 -8.70 -3.51
CA ALA A 384 -14.33 -9.90 -4.03
C ALA A 384 -14.67 -10.15 -5.50
N ASN A 385 -15.95 -10.04 -5.87
CA ASN A 385 -16.43 -10.20 -7.25
C ASN A 385 -15.87 -9.10 -8.17
N LEU A 386 -15.87 -7.85 -7.70
CA LEU A 386 -15.32 -6.72 -8.45
C LEU A 386 -13.84 -6.91 -8.75
N LEU A 387 -13.06 -7.34 -7.75
CA LEU A 387 -11.64 -7.61 -7.92
C LEU A 387 -11.39 -8.81 -8.85
N LEU A 388 -12.20 -9.88 -8.76
CA LEU A 388 -12.10 -11.03 -9.67
C LEU A 388 -12.31 -10.61 -11.12
N ARG A 389 -13.37 -9.83 -11.37
CA ARG A 389 -13.69 -9.32 -12.70
C ARG A 389 -12.51 -8.55 -13.30
N GLN A 390 -11.95 -7.60 -12.55
CA GLN A 390 -10.79 -6.84 -13.01
C GLN A 390 -9.63 -7.76 -13.37
N LEU A 391 -9.25 -8.70 -12.50
CA LEU A 391 -8.10 -9.58 -12.72
C LEU A 391 -8.27 -10.47 -13.96
N VAL A 392 -9.50 -10.91 -14.24
CA VAL A 392 -9.84 -11.76 -15.40
C VAL A 392 -9.92 -10.96 -16.70
N GLU A 393 -10.31 -9.68 -16.64
CA GLU A 393 -10.33 -8.77 -17.78
C GLU A 393 -8.92 -8.31 -18.17
N THR A 394 -8.01 -8.16 -17.20
CA THR A 394 -6.62 -7.73 -17.42
C THR A 394 -5.69 -8.89 -17.79
N ARG A 395 -6.01 -9.58 -18.89
CA ARG A 395 -5.34 -10.82 -19.34
C ARG A 395 -3.89 -10.67 -19.80
N ARG A 396 -3.42 -9.44 -19.99
CA ARG A 396 -2.03 -9.13 -20.40
C ARG A 396 -1.20 -8.55 -19.25
N THR A 397 -1.75 -8.55 -18.03
CA THR A 397 -1.00 -8.22 -16.81
C THR A 397 -0.51 -9.51 -16.17
N ARG A 398 0.79 -9.54 -15.85
CA ARG A 398 1.41 -10.69 -15.16
C ARG A 398 1.24 -10.54 -13.65
N TYR A 399 0.93 -11.63 -12.95
CA TYR A 399 0.82 -11.61 -11.49
C TYR A 399 2.01 -12.32 -10.84
N VAL A 400 2.58 -11.66 -9.83
CA VAL A 400 3.77 -12.17 -9.14
C VAL A 400 3.58 -12.06 -7.63
N LEU A 401 4.00 -13.08 -6.88
CA LEU A 401 4.14 -13.01 -5.43
C LEU A 401 5.62 -12.87 -5.09
N THR A 402 5.93 -12.01 -4.12
CA THR A 402 7.28 -11.83 -3.58
C THR A 402 7.21 -11.81 -2.06
N PRO A 403 8.11 -12.51 -1.36
CA PRO A 403 8.18 -12.44 0.09
C PRO A 403 8.89 -11.17 0.51
N ASN A 404 8.56 -10.71 1.72
CA ASN A 404 9.38 -9.78 2.47
C ASN A 404 9.73 -10.41 3.83
N GLN A 405 10.66 -9.76 4.56
CA GLN A 405 11.25 -10.22 5.82
C GLN A 405 12.14 -11.46 5.67
N HIS A 406 11.62 -12.62 5.26
CA HIS A 406 12.40 -13.86 5.15
C HIS A 406 12.12 -14.71 3.90
N ILE A 407 13.14 -15.47 3.50
CA ILE A 407 13.02 -16.60 2.57
C ILE A 407 13.61 -17.82 3.29
N GLY A 408 12.76 -18.65 3.88
CA GLY A 408 13.21 -19.74 4.73
C GLY A 408 14.04 -19.24 5.91
N ALA A 409 15.28 -19.71 5.99
CA ALA A 409 16.22 -19.36 7.04
C ALA A 409 17.03 -18.07 6.74
N TYR A 410 16.71 -17.32 5.69
CA TYR A 410 17.38 -16.06 5.37
C TYR A 410 16.49 -14.87 5.68
N ARG A 411 16.97 -13.92 6.47
CA ARG A 411 16.36 -12.59 6.60
C ARG A 411 16.77 -11.75 5.40
N VAL A 412 15.79 -11.33 4.61
CA VAL A 412 15.97 -10.59 3.34
C VAL A 412 15.34 -9.19 3.36
N ASP A 413 14.52 -8.88 4.37
CA ASP A 413 13.77 -7.62 4.46
C ASP A 413 13.06 -7.31 3.13
N PHE A 414 13.31 -6.17 2.49
CA PHE A 414 12.75 -5.80 1.17
C PHE A 414 13.69 -6.10 -0.01
N ALA A 415 14.88 -6.67 0.23
CA ALA A 415 15.83 -6.96 -0.85
C ALA A 415 15.28 -7.97 -1.86
N ALA A 416 14.45 -8.92 -1.42
CA ALA A 416 13.77 -9.86 -2.30
C ALA A 416 12.81 -9.17 -3.28
N GLU A 417 12.06 -8.18 -2.80
CA GLU A 417 11.14 -7.38 -3.61
C GLU A 417 11.91 -6.50 -4.61
N TRP A 418 12.93 -5.76 -4.16
CA TRP A 418 13.71 -4.90 -5.04
C TRP A 418 14.46 -5.69 -6.12
N LEU A 419 15.03 -6.85 -5.80
CA LEU A 419 15.68 -7.70 -6.80
C LEU A 419 14.66 -8.37 -7.73
N THR A 420 13.47 -8.70 -7.25
CA THR A 420 12.37 -9.17 -8.11
C THR A 420 11.96 -8.06 -9.09
N ARG A 421 11.84 -6.81 -8.63
CA ARG A 421 11.57 -5.63 -9.47
C ARG A 421 12.64 -5.48 -10.56
N GLU A 422 13.92 -5.50 -10.18
CA GLU A 422 15.05 -5.42 -11.11
C GLU A 422 15.04 -6.56 -12.14
N TYR A 423 14.79 -7.80 -11.71
CA TYR A 423 14.71 -8.95 -12.61
C TYR A 423 13.57 -8.82 -13.62
N LEU A 424 12.36 -8.46 -13.14
CA LEU A 424 11.19 -8.29 -13.99
C LEU A 424 11.39 -7.18 -15.02
N ALA A 425 11.95 -6.04 -14.61
CA ALA A 425 12.22 -4.91 -15.49
C ALA A 425 13.32 -5.22 -16.52
N ARG A 426 14.43 -5.85 -16.11
CA ARG A 426 15.54 -6.23 -17.02
C ARG A 426 15.17 -7.29 -18.04
N ARG A 427 14.22 -8.16 -17.69
CA ARG A 427 13.61 -9.08 -18.65
C ARG A 427 12.73 -8.36 -19.67
N GLY A 428 12.26 -7.17 -19.34
CA GLY A 428 11.41 -6.31 -20.17
C GLY A 428 10.05 -6.94 -20.47
N GLY A 429 9.45 -6.55 -21.60
CA GLY A 429 8.21 -7.14 -22.13
C GLY A 429 8.34 -8.60 -22.60
N GLY A 430 9.51 -9.23 -22.42
CA GLY A 430 9.76 -10.62 -22.76
C GLY A 430 8.84 -11.57 -21.99
N ARG A 431 8.19 -12.48 -22.73
CA ARG A 431 7.38 -13.55 -22.15
C ARG A 431 8.24 -14.49 -21.29
N LEU A 432 7.70 -14.92 -20.16
CA LEU A 432 8.27 -16.02 -19.38
C LEU A 432 7.98 -17.28 -20.17
N ARG A 433 8.99 -18.12 -20.42
CA ARG A 433 8.71 -19.33 -21.16
C ARG A 433 8.22 -20.41 -20.19
N PRO A 434 7.23 -21.24 -20.56
CA PRO A 434 6.76 -22.31 -19.69
C PRO A 434 7.87 -23.27 -19.21
N ASP A 435 8.92 -23.49 -19.99
CA ASP A 435 10.08 -24.32 -19.63
C ASP A 435 11.01 -23.68 -18.57
N GLU A 436 10.86 -22.39 -18.30
CA GLU A 436 11.58 -21.67 -17.24
C GLU A 436 10.82 -21.67 -15.91
N LEU A 437 9.62 -22.26 -15.89
CA LEU A 437 8.74 -22.30 -14.74
C LEU A 437 8.55 -23.75 -14.27
N THR A 438 8.48 -23.93 -12.96
CA THR A 438 8.12 -25.21 -12.36
C THR A 438 7.10 -24.97 -11.24
N PRO A 439 6.10 -25.86 -11.07
CA PRO A 439 5.13 -25.72 -9.99
C PRO A 439 5.85 -25.60 -8.63
N ALA A 440 5.46 -24.61 -7.84
CA ALA A 440 5.93 -24.49 -6.48
C ALA A 440 5.38 -25.66 -5.64
N ARG A 441 6.19 -26.14 -4.69
CA ARG A 441 5.80 -27.26 -3.82
C ARG A 441 4.54 -26.97 -3.00
N CYS A 442 4.32 -25.72 -2.62
CA CYS A 442 3.03 -25.23 -2.11
C CYS A 442 2.21 -24.64 -3.27
N PRO A 443 1.06 -25.25 -3.64
CA PRO A 443 0.27 -24.79 -4.79
C PRO A 443 -0.21 -23.35 -4.70
N LEU A 444 -0.43 -22.82 -3.48
CA LEU A 444 -0.83 -21.44 -3.28
C LEU A 444 0.20 -20.43 -3.79
N PHE A 445 1.46 -20.83 -3.96
CA PHE A 445 2.50 -19.97 -4.52
C PHE A 445 2.56 -19.99 -6.05
N GLY A 446 1.83 -20.88 -6.74
CA GLY A 446 1.87 -20.95 -8.20
C GLY A 446 3.16 -21.56 -8.73
N TYR A 447 3.88 -20.85 -9.60
CA TYR A 447 5.10 -21.34 -10.24
C TYR A 447 6.32 -20.56 -9.78
N THR A 448 7.42 -21.27 -9.50
CA THR A 448 8.73 -20.66 -9.25
C THR A 448 9.61 -20.76 -10.49
N LEU A 449 10.60 -19.87 -10.59
CA LEU A 449 11.61 -19.92 -11.65
C LEU A 449 12.53 -21.13 -11.47
N THR A 450 12.85 -21.82 -12.56
CA THR A 450 13.88 -22.88 -12.55
C THR A 450 15.27 -22.29 -12.35
N GLU A 451 15.51 -21.11 -12.92
CA GLU A 451 16.74 -20.34 -12.82
C GLU A 451 16.41 -18.83 -12.82
N MET A 452 17.10 -18.05 -11.99
CA MET A 452 16.98 -16.59 -11.97
C MET A 452 18.38 -15.97 -12.07
N LYS A 453 18.60 -15.22 -13.15
CA LYS A 453 19.84 -14.48 -13.40
C LYS A 453 19.55 -12.98 -13.41
N ILE A 454 20.32 -12.21 -12.65
CA ILE A 454 20.25 -10.75 -12.63
C ILE A 454 21.66 -10.24 -12.91
N ASP A 455 21.80 -9.40 -13.94
CA ASP A 455 23.11 -8.83 -14.32
C ASP A 455 24.22 -9.89 -14.48
N GLY A 456 23.87 -11.00 -15.16
CA GLY A 456 24.76 -12.14 -15.38
C GLY A 456 25.02 -13.04 -14.16
N GLN A 457 24.61 -12.63 -12.96
CA GLN A 457 24.78 -13.41 -11.73
C GLN A 457 23.59 -14.32 -11.46
N LEU A 458 23.87 -15.57 -11.14
CA LEU A 458 22.86 -16.53 -10.74
C LEU A 458 22.45 -16.29 -9.28
N VAL A 459 21.15 -16.05 -9.06
CA VAL A 459 20.56 -16.13 -7.72
C VAL A 459 20.53 -17.60 -7.30
N ARG A 460 21.11 -17.92 -6.15
CA ARG A 460 21.18 -19.31 -5.67
C ARG A 460 19.78 -19.96 -5.70
N PRO A 461 19.65 -21.20 -6.21
CA PRO A 461 18.35 -21.89 -6.26
C PRO A 461 17.64 -22.00 -4.90
N THR A 462 18.39 -21.97 -3.80
CA THR A 462 17.85 -21.99 -2.42
C THR A 462 17.04 -20.75 -2.04
N PHE A 463 17.18 -19.62 -2.77
CA PHE A 463 16.32 -18.45 -2.63
C PHE A 463 15.03 -18.56 -3.46
N LEU A 464 15.03 -19.38 -4.52
CA LEU A 464 13.83 -19.65 -5.33
C LEU A 464 12.99 -20.79 -4.73
N ARG A 465 13.67 -21.74 -4.08
CA ARG A 465 13.11 -22.98 -3.52
C ARG A 465 13.65 -23.22 -2.10
N PRO A 466 12.98 -22.68 -1.06
CA PRO A 466 13.43 -22.77 0.32
C PRO A 466 13.60 -24.19 0.86
N GLU A 467 12.90 -25.18 0.31
CA GLU A 467 13.06 -26.60 0.64
C GLU A 467 14.48 -27.12 0.35
N LEU A 468 15.25 -26.45 -0.52
CA LEU A 468 16.64 -26.76 -0.81
C LEU A 468 17.63 -26.18 0.21
N GLN A 469 17.18 -25.32 1.12
CA GLN A 469 18.04 -24.75 2.15
C GLN A 469 18.43 -25.82 3.18
N SER A 470 19.72 -25.88 3.52
CA SER A 470 20.24 -26.79 4.55
C SER A 470 19.61 -26.57 5.92
N GLN A 471 19.11 -25.37 6.21
CA GLN A 471 18.46 -25.02 7.48
C GLN A 471 16.93 -25.15 7.43
N VAL A 472 16.33 -25.55 6.31
CA VAL A 472 14.86 -25.72 6.15
C VAL A 472 14.53 -27.16 5.76
N GLY A 473 14.96 -27.61 4.59
CA GLY A 473 14.63 -28.95 4.10
C GLY A 473 13.13 -29.15 3.78
N VAL A 474 12.81 -30.34 3.27
CA VAL A 474 11.45 -30.69 2.82
C VAL A 474 10.45 -30.77 3.98
N GLU A 475 10.84 -31.35 5.11
CA GLU A 475 9.92 -31.57 6.24
C GLU A 475 9.40 -30.25 6.84
N ALA A 476 10.30 -29.28 7.07
CA ALA A 476 9.92 -27.97 7.57
C ALA A 476 9.13 -27.17 6.54
N TYR A 477 9.49 -27.30 5.25
CA TYR A 477 8.71 -26.72 4.16
C TYR A 477 7.27 -27.23 4.17
N ASP A 478 7.07 -28.55 4.22
CA ASP A 478 5.74 -29.17 4.18
C ASP A 478 4.92 -28.84 5.42
N ALA A 479 5.56 -28.65 6.59
CA ALA A 479 4.90 -28.11 7.77
C ALA A 479 4.44 -26.65 7.57
N GLY A 480 5.30 -25.79 7.01
CA GLY A 480 4.94 -24.43 6.64
C GLY A 480 3.81 -24.34 5.61
N ALA A 481 3.83 -25.23 4.62
CA ALA A 481 2.80 -25.32 3.58
C ALA A 481 1.43 -25.68 4.16
N ARG A 482 1.38 -26.59 5.15
CA ARG A 482 0.14 -26.89 5.88
C ARG A 482 -0.38 -25.67 6.64
N ILE A 483 0.49 -24.99 7.39
CA ILE A 483 0.12 -23.79 8.17
C ILE A 483 -0.56 -22.73 7.28
N ILE A 484 0.05 -22.39 6.14
CA ILE A 484 -0.51 -21.37 5.25
C ILE A 484 -1.77 -21.86 4.51
N THR A 485 -1.82 -23.12 4.12
CA THR A 485 -2.98 -23.69 3.42
C THR A 485 -4.20 -23.76 4.34
N ASP A 486 -4.02 -24.18 5.59
CA ASP A 486 -5.08 -24.23 6.59
C ASP A 486 -5.64 -22.83 6.87
N PHE A 487 -4.76 -21.82 6.94
CA PHE A 487 -5.15 -20.42 7.11
C PHE A 487 -5.94 -19.87 5.91
N PHE A 488 -5.48 -20.12 4.68
CA PHE A 488 -6.25 -19.74 3.49
C PHE A 488 -7.61 -20.42 3.49
N ALA A 489 -7.67 -21.71 3.84
CA ALA A 489 -8.94 -22.43 3.92
C ALA A 489 -9.87 -21.87 5.01
N SER A 490 -9.37 -21.45 6.17
CA SER A 490 -10.21 -20.81 7.20
C SER A 490 -10.78 -19.48 6.72
N GLU A 491 -9.95 -18.65 6.11
CA GLU A 491 -10.35 -17.31 5.67
C GLU A 491 -11.29 -17.32 4.46
N LEU A 492 -11.06 -18.21 3.49
CA LEU A 492 -11.85 -18.20 2.25
C LEU A 492 -13.29 -18.69 2.42
N ARG A 493 -13.60 -19.49 3.47
CA ARG A 493 -14.95 -20.01 3.72
C ARG A 493 -16.01 -18.91 3.85
N GLN A 494 -15.64 -17.76 4.41
CA GLN A 494 -16.58 -16.65 4.63
C GLN A 494 -17.12 -16.03 3.33
N PHE A 495 -16.45 -16.26 2.20
CA PHE A 495 -16.85 -15.72 0.90
C PHE A 495 -17.83 -16.61 0.15
N LEU A 496 -18.04 -17.87 0.58
CA LEU A 496 -18.91 -18.84 -0.09
C LEU A 496 -20.41 -18.57 0.15
N THR A 497 -20.89 -17.39 -0.25
CA THR A 497 -22.31 -17.01 -0.24
C THR A 497 -22.94 -17.19 -1.61
N ASP A 498 -24.28 -17.15 -1.67
CA ASP A 498 -25.01 -17.28 -2.93
C ASP A 498 -24.69 -16.16 -3.94
N ASP A 499 -24.24 -15.01 -3.45
CA ASP A 499 -23.86 -13.85 -4.27
C ASP A 499 -22.43 -13.93 -4.86
N LEU A 500 -21.62 -14.92 -4.45
CA LEU A 500 -20.26 -15.07 -4.96
C LEU A 500 -20.28 -15.49 -6.44
N ASP A 501 -19.42 -14.86 -7.25
CA ASP A 501 -19.24 -15.21 -8.66
C ASP A 501 -18.95 -16.72 -8.83
N PRO A 502 -19.59 -17.42 -9.80
CA PRO A 502 -19.38 -18.85 -10.01
C PRO A 502 -17.92 -19.26 -10.29
N LEU A 503 -17.14 -18.42 -10.98
CA LEU A 503 -15.70 -18.65 -11.13
C LEU A 503 -14.99 -18.50 -9.78
N GLY A 504 -15.32 -17.45 -9.02
CA GLY A 504 -14.78 -17.23 -7.68
C GLY A 504 -15.03 -18.41 -6.74
N ARG A 505 -16.26 -18.95 -6.76
CA ARG A 505 -16.62 -20.16 -6.01
C ARG A 505 -15.75 -21.35 -6.38
N ARG A 506 -15.59 -21.64 -7.68
CA ARG A 506 -14.74 -22.74 -8.16
C ARG A 506 -13.29 -22.57 -7.70
N ILE A 507 -12.74 -21.35 -7.76
CA ILE A 507 -11.37 -21.06 -7.30
C ILE A 507 -11.23 -21.36 -5.80
N ILE A 508 -12.18 -20.92 -4.97
CA ILE A 508 -12.15 -21.20 -3.53
C ILE A 508 -12.28 -22.69 -3.25
N GLU A 509 -13.16 -23.40 -3.98
CA GLU A 509 -13.33 -24.84 -3.83
C GLU A 509 -12.05 -25.63 -4.18
N VAL A 510 -11.28 -25.20 -5.18
CA VAL A 510 -9.93 -25.74 -5.46
C VAL A 510 -9.01 -25.58 -4.23
N CYS A 511 -9.02 -24.41 -3.59
CA CYS A 511 -8.22 -24.17 -2.39
C CYS A 511 -8.65 -25.07 -1.22
N LEU A 512 -9.96 -25.18 -0.97
CA LEU A 512 -10.48 -25.94 0.18
C LEU A 512 -10.22 -27.45 0.11
N ARG A 513 -10.05 -28.00 -1.10
CA ARG A 513 -9.70 -29.40 -1.31
C ARG A 513 -8.21 -29.66 -1.55
N GLY A 514 -7.37 -28.62 -1.48
CA GLY A 514 -5.92 -28.74 -1.69
C GLY A 514 -5.53 -29.05 -3.14
N GLY A 515 -6.19 -28.42 -4.12
CA GLY A 515 -5.92 -28.64 -5.55
C GLY A 515 -4.53 -28.17 -6.01
N SER A 516 -4.11 -28.68 -7.17
CA SER A 516 -2.78 -28.38 -7.73
C SER A 516 -2.73 -27.00 -8.41
N VAL A 517 -1.52 -26.54 -8.74
CA VAL A 517 -1.33 -25.25 -9.43
C VAL A 517 -1.98 -25.27 -10.82
N GLU A 518 -1.91 -26.42 -11.51
CA GLU A 518 -2.48 -26.64 -12.83
C GLU A 518 -3.99 -26.43 -12.82
N GLU A 519 -4.69 -26.87 -11.77
CA GLU A 519 -6.14 -26.67 -11.63
C GLU A 519 -6.52 -25.18 -11.54
N TYR A 520 -5.67 -24.34 -10.92
CA TYR A 520 -5.87 -22.88 -10.93
C TYR A 520 -5.54 -22.28 -12.31
N ALA A 521 -4.51 -22.79 -12.98
CA ALA A 521 -4.13 -22.33 -14.31
C ALA A 521 -5.19 -22.70 -15.37
N ASP A 522 -5.89 -23.83 -15.21
CA ASP A 522 -7.00 -24.24 -16.06
C ASP A 522 -8.21 -23.29 -15.91
N LEU A 523 -8.46 -22.79 -14.69
CA LEU A 523 -9.52 -21.81 -14.44
C LEU A 523 -9.17 -20.42 -14.99
N THR A 524 -7.92 -20.00 -14.84
CA THR A 524 -7.41 -18.72 -15.33
C THR A 524 -5.98 -18.87 -15.85
N PRO A 525 -5.78 -19.02 -17.17
CA PRO A 525 -4.45 -19.28 -17.73
C PRO A 525 -3.43 -18.19 -17.40
N LEU A 526 -2.17 -18.61 -17.28
CA LEU A 526 -1.04 -17.71 -17.11
C LEU A 526 -0.82 -16.83 -18.35
N TYR A 527 -0.52 -15.56 -18.11
CA TYR A 527 0.09 -14.69 -19.11
C TYR A 527 1.61 -14.82 -19.02
N VAL A 528 2.11 -15.93 -19.56
CA VAL A 528 3.53 -16.27 -19.63
C VAL A 528 4.13 -15.87 -20.95
#